data_AF-K1SUP8-F1
#
_entry.id   AF-K1SUP8-F1
#
_cell.length_a   1.000
_cell.length_b   1.000
_cell.length_c   1.000
_cell.angle_alpha   90.00
_cell.angle_beta   90.00
_cell.angle_gamma   90.00
#
_symmetry.space_group_name_H-M   'P 1'
#
loop_
_entity.id
_entity.type
_entity.pdbx_description
1 polymer ?
#
loop_
_entity_poly.entity_id
_entity_poly.type
_entity_poly.pdbx_seq_one_letter_code
_entity_poly.pdbx_strand_id
1 'polypeptide(L)'
;MSEHRLKIGITQGDPNGIGWEVILKALGDPRMTELFTPVVYGSPKAAAFYRNTLRDAEPVAFVPAASAAEARRGKVNLVTAGEVAAVEPGKPTPEAGRAAVEALRAAVEDLKAGHIDAVVTAPFDKETV
;
A
#
# COMPACT_ATOMS: atom_id res chain seq x y z
N MET A 1 14.73 11.45 20.51
CA MET A 1 13.63 11.05 19.59
C MET A 1 13.35 9.58 19.85
N SER A 2 12.10 9.16 20.08
CA SER A 2 11.85 7.77 20.50
C SER A 2 12.40 6.77 19.49
N GLU A 3 13.08 5.74 20.02
CA GLU A 3 13.74 4.66 19.27
C GLU A 3 12.74 3.78 18.51
N HIS A 4 11.49 3.71 18.99
CA HIS A 4 10.39 3.01 18.31
C HIS A 4 9.42 4.00 17.66
N ARG A 5 9.41 4.04 16.33
CA ARG A 5 8.30 4.58 15.54
C ARG A 5 7.43 3.43 15.08
N LEU A 6 6.12 3.61 15.18
CA LEU A 6 5.13 2.62 14.74
C LEU A 6 5.37 2.22 13.27
N LYS A 7 5.25 0.95 12.96
CA LYS A 7 5.14 0.41 11.61
C LYS A 7 3.66 0.27 11.28
N ILE A 8 3.20 0.99 10.27
CA ILE A 8 1.78 1.00 9.88
C ILE A 8 1.65 0.32 8.53
N GLY A 9 0.92 -0.79 8.50
CA GLY A 9 0.55 -1.49 7.28
C GLY A 9 -0.57 -0.74 6.56
N ILE A 10 -0.40 -0.51 5.26
CA ILE A 10 -1.38 0.18 4.41
C ILE A 10 -1.76 -0.75 3.25
N THR A 11 -3.00 -1.20 3.17
CA THR A 11 -3.42 -2.09 2.07
C THR A 11 -3.81 -1.25 0.86
N GLN A 12 -3.45 -1.68 -0.36
CA GLN A 12 -3.76 -0.94 -1.60
C GLN A 12 -5.27 -0.76 -1.87
N GLY A 13 -6.13 -1.60 -1.30
CA GLY A 13 -7.56 -1.62 -1.60
C GLY A 13 -7.80 -2.18 -3.00
N ASP A 14 -8.89 -1.75 -3.65
CA ASP A 14 -9.16 -2.11 -5.04
C ASP A 14 -8.16 -1.40 -5.97
N PRO A 15 -7.33 -2.13 -6.76
CA PRO A 15 -6.37 -1.52 -7.68
C PRO A 15 -6.97 -0.64 -8.77
N ASN A 16 -8.26 -0.79 -9.08
CA ASN A 16 -9.01 0.03 -10.04
C ASN A 16 -9.79 1.18 -9.35
N GLY A 17 -9.79 1.21 -8.01
CA GLY A 17 -10.34 2.31 -7.22
C GLY A 17 -9.39 3.50 -7.07
N ILE A 18 -9.67 4.36 -6.08
CA ILE A 18 -8.85 5.55 -5.78
C ILE A 18 -7.72 5.27 -4.77
N GLY A 19 -7.60 4.03 -4.27
CA GLY A 19 -6.72 3.70 -3.14
C GLY A 19 -5.27 4.11 -3.37
N TRP A 20 -4.72 3.79 -4.54
CA TRP A 20 -3.37 4.19 -4.92
C TRP A 20 -3.17 5.71 -5.01
N GLU A 21 -4.17 6.45 -5.49
CA GLU A 21 -4.09 7.91 -5.53
C GLU A 21 -4.00 8.52 -4.14
N VAL A 22 -4.80 8.01 -3.20
CA VAL A 22 -4.79 8.45 -1.81
C VAL A 22 -3.47 8.09 -1.13
N ILE A 23 -2.97 6.86 -1.32
CA ILE A 23 -1.69 6.41 -0.76
C ILE A 23 -0.54 7.29 -1.27
N LEU A 24 -0.47 7.53 -2.58
CA LEU A 24 0.59 8.33 -3.19
C LEU A 24 0.56 9.78 -2.71
N LYS A 25 -0.63 10.41 -2.70
CA LYS A 25 -0.77 11.79 -2.24
C LYS A 25 -0.47 11.94 -0.75
N ALA A 26 -0.89 10.99 0.08
CA ALA A 26 -0.61 11.01 1.51
C ALA A 26 0.89 10.83 1.80
N LEU A 27 1.53 9.84 1.18
CA LEU A 27 2.94 9.52 1.41
C LEU A 27 3.93 10.40 0.62
N GLY A 28 3.44 11.26 -0.26
CA GLY A 28 4.22 12.29 -0.94
C GLY A 28 4.78 13.36 0.01
N ASP A 29 4.18 13.53 1.20
CA ASP A 29 4.71 14.39 2.24
C ASP A 29 5.84 13.68 3.02
N PRO A 30 7.09 14.16 2.96
CA PRO A 30 8.23 13.51 3.63
C PRO A 30 8.04 13.35 5.13
N ARG A 31 7.25 14.24 5.76
CA ARG A 31 6.93 14.19 7.19
C ARG A 31 6.21 12.90 7.58
N MET A 32 5.54 12.20 6.66
CA MET A 32 4.89 10.93 6.95
C MET A 32 5.88 9.86 7.39
N THR A 33 7.02 9.76 6.70
CA THR A 33 8.11 8.83 7.10
C THR A 33 8.84 9.29 8.37
N GLU A 34 8.62 10.55 8.78
CA GLU A 34 9.00 11.09 10.07
C GLU A 34 7.95 10.85 11.18
N LEU A 35 6.72 10.51 10.86
CA LEU A 35 5.71 10.20 11.87
C LEU A 35 5.71 8.70 12.19
N PHE A 36 5.82 7.86 11.17
CA PHE A 36 5.79 6.40 11.28
C PHE A 36 6.58 5.72 10.14
N THR A 37 6.69 4.40 10.18
CA THR A 37 7.27 3.61 9.09
C THR A 37 6.14 3.02 8.24
N PRO A 38 5.81 3.62 7.07
CA PRO A 38 4.79 3.07 6.19
C PRO A 38 5.25 1.77 5.52
N VAL A 39 4.38 0.76 5.55
CA VAL A 39 4.52 -0.50 4.83
C VAL A 39 3.27 -0.70 3.97
N VAL A 40 3.38 -0.45 2.67
CA VAL A 40 2.28 -0.64 1.73
C VAL A 40 2.25 -2.09 1.29
N TYR A 41 1.09 -2.72 1.35
CA TYR A 41 0.82 -4.05 0.80
C TYR A 41 0.02 -3.87 -0.48
N GLY A 42 0.62 -4.20 -1.62
CA GLY A 42 -0.02 -3.96 -2.91
C GLY A 42 0.83 -4.30 -4.11
N SER A 43 0.25 -4.13 -5.28
CA SER A 43 0.90 -4.45 -6.55
C SER A 43 1.93 -3.37 -6.94
N PRO A 44 3.22 -3.73 -7.16
CA PRO A 44 4.19 -2.82 -7.76
C PRO A 44 3.77 -2.31 -9.14
N LYS A 45 3.02 -3.12 -9.90
CA LYS A 45 2.48 -2.71 -11.21
C LYS A 45 1.45 -1.59 -11.05
N ALA A 46 0.53 -1.73 -10.11
CA ALA A 46 -0.47 -0.70 -9.83
C ALA A 46 0.17 0.57 -9.25
N ALA A 47 1.10 0.43 -8.30
CA ALA A 47 1.88 1.55 -7.79
C ALA A 47 2.57 2.35 -8.91
N ALA A 48 3.22 1.64 -9.84
CA ALA A 48 3.89 2.27 -10.98
C ALA A 48 2.92 2.93 -11.95
N PHE A 49 1.78 2.30 -12.23
CA PHE A 49 0.71 2.86 -13.07
C PHE A 49 0.26 4.22 -12.51
N TYR A 50 -0.21 4.28 -11.27
CA TYR A 50 -0.75 5.52 -10.69
C TYR A 50 0.33 6.59 -10.49
N ARG A 51 1.56 6.21 -10.12
CA ARG A 51 2.68 7.16 -10.04
C ARG A 51 2.95 7.84 -11.37
N ASN A 52 2.78 7.14 -12.49
CA ASN A 52 3.01 7.70 -13.83
C ASN A 52 1.80 8.50 -14.37
N THR A 53 0.61 8.26 -13.83
CA THR A 53 -0.63 8.94 -14.25
C THR A 53 -0.90 10.22 -13.45
N LEU A 54 -0.49 10.28 -12.19
CA LEU A 54 -0.70 11.44 -11.31
C LEU A 54 0.38 12.51 -11.51
N ARG A 55 0.12 13.45 -12.41
CA ARG A 55 1.08 14.53 -12.77
C ARG A 55 1.33 15.54 -11.65
N ASP A 56 0.35 15.76 -10.78
CA ASP A 56 0.41 16.79 -9.74
C ASP A 56 0.79 16.24 -8.35
N ALA A 57 1.16 14.95 -8.27
CA ALA A 57 1.56 14.31 -7.02
C ALA A 57 3.09 14.35 -6.85
N GLU A 58 3.54 14.62 -5.63
CA GLU A 58 4.95 14.48 -5.28
C GLU A 58 5.43 13.04 -5.52
N PRO A 59 6.61 12.83 -6.13
CA PRO A 59 7.09 11.49 -6.45
C PRO A 59 7.36 10.66 -5.18
N VAL A 60 6.62 9.57 -5.02
CA VAL A 60 6.88 8.58 -3.96
C VAL A 60 7.84 7.50 -4.45
N ALA A 61 8.97 7.37 -3.77
CA ALA A 61 9.94 6.31 -3.99
C ALA A 61 9.66 5.12 -3.06
N PHE A 62 9.05 4.07 -3.62
CA PHE A 62 8.87 2.80 -2.92
C PHE A 62 10.18 2.02 -2.83
N VAL A 63 10.47 1.50 -1.64
CA VAL A 63 11.55 0.54 -1.41
C VAL A 63 10.92 -0.84 -1.27
N PRO A 64 11.25 -1.80 -2.15
CA PRO A 64 10.78 -3.16 -2.00
C PRO A 64 11.25 -3.77 -0.67
N ALA A 65 10.35 -4.49 0.00
CA ALA A 65 10.65 -5.27 1.19
C ALA A 65 10.03 -6.67 1.02
N ALA A 66 10.76 -7.72 1.43
CA ALA A 66 10.24 -9.08 1.38
C ALA A 66 9.13 -9.32 2.42
N SER A 67 9.16 -8.57 3.53
CA SER A 67 8.15 -8.58 4.59
C SER A 67 8.18 -7.25 5.37
N ALA A 68 7.17 -6.98 6.20
CA ALA A 68 7.21 -5.81 7.09
C ALA A 68 8.31 -5.86 8.17
N ALA A 69 8.82 -7.06 8.49
CA ALA A 69 9.94 -7.21 9.40
C ALA A 69 11.18 -6.47 8.86
N GLU A 70 11.39 -6.51 7.54
CA GLU A 70 12.51 -5.89 6.82
C GLU A 70 12.27 -4.44 6.39
N ALA A 71 11.12 -3.86 6.77
CA ALA A 71 10.77 -2.49 6.43
C ALA A 71 11.81 -1.49 6.97
N ARG A 72 12.27 -0.61 6.09
CA ARG A 72 13.29 0.40 6.38
C ARG A 72 12.62 1.69 6.88
N ARG A 73 13.11 2.20 8.00
CA ARG A 73 12.70 3.49 8.56
C ARG A 73 13.03 4.63 7.58
N GLY A 74 12.20 5.68 7.57
CA GLY A 74 12.41 6.85 6.71
C GLY A 74 12.20 6.57 5.23
N LYS A 75 11.60 5.43 4.90
CA LYS A 75 11.26 5.01 3.53
C LYS A 75 9.80 4.60 3.47
N VAL A 76 9.23 4.72 2.28
CA VAL A 76 7.96 4.07 1.96
C VAL A 76 8.26 2.66 1.49
N ASN A 77 7.90 1.67 2.30
CA ASN A 77 8.17 0.27 2.01
C ASN A 77 7.02 -0.32 1.21
N LEU A 78 7.32 -1.20 0.26
CA LEU A 78 6.33 -1.92 -0.53
C LEU A 78 6.57 -3.42 -0.39
N VAL A 79 5.62 -4.11 0.23
CA VAL A 79 5.50 -5.56 0.23
C VAL A 79 4.57 -5.94 -0.92
N THR A 80 5.07 -6.72 -1.86
CA THR A 80 4.28 -7.18 -3.02
C THR A 80 3.16 -8.10 -2.55
N ALA A 81 1.92 -7.70 -2.83
CA ALA A 81 0.72 -8.49 -2.57
C ALA A 81 -0.42 -8.03 -3.49
N GLY A 82 -1.37 -8.89 -3.82
CA GLY A 82 -2.52 -8.51 -4.64
C GLY A 82 -2.12 -8.00 -6.02
N GLU A 83 -1.38 -8.83 -6.76
CA GLU A 83 -0.95 -8.51 -8.12
C GLU A 83 -2.12 -8.51 -9.10
N VAL A 84 -2.03 -7.66 -10.13
CA VAL A 84 -3.02 -7.59 -11.22
C VAL A 84 -2.35 -7.62 -12.58
N ALA A 85 -3.01 -8.25 -13.56
CA ALA A 85 -2.56 -8.30 -14.94
C ALA A 85 -2.66 -6.92 -15.62
N ALA A 86 -3.67 -6.12 -15.28
CA ALA A 86 -3.85 -4.76 -15.77
C ALA A 86 -4.55 -3.90 -14.73
N VAL A 87 -4.31 -2.60 -14.79
CA VAL A 87 -5.05 -1.60 -14.00
C VAL A 87 -6.02 -0.89 -14.95
N GLU A 88 -7.30 -0.90 -14.59
CA GLU A 88 -8.39 -0.30 -15.34
C GLU A 88 -9.19 0.62 -14.42
N PRO A 89 -8.72 1.85 -14.15
CA PRO A 89 -9.37 2.75 -13.18
C PRO A 89 -10.86 2.95 -13.46
N GLY A 90 -11.68 2.83 -12.41
CA GLY A 90 -13.13 2.97 -12.49
C GLY A 90 -13.88 1.76 -13.07
N LYS A 91 -13.19 0.66 -13.41
CA LYS A 91 -13.83 -0.59 -13.82
C LYS A 91 -13.74 -1.64 -12.71
N PRO A 92 -14.84 -1.99 -12.05
CA PRO A 92 -14.86 -3.08 -11.07
C PRO A 92 -14.54 -4.40 -11.77
N THR A 93 -13.61 -5.19 -11.22
CA THR A 93 -13.32 -6.54 -11.72
C THR A 93 -13.14 -7.53 -10.58
N PRO A 94 -13.47 -8.83 -10.78
CA PRO A 94 -13.19 -9.87 -9.78
C PRO A 94 -11.69 -10.02 -9.47
N GLU A 95 -10.82 -9.70 -10.42
CA GLU A 95 -9.36 -9.71 -10.20
C GLU A 95 -8.94 -8.60 -9.22
N ALA A 96 -9.47 -7.39 -9.39
CA ALA A 96 -9.21 -6.27 -8.50
C ALA A 96 -9.71 -6.54 -7.07
N GLY A 97 -10.90 -7.14 -6.92
CA GLY A 97 -11.42 -7.57 -5.62
C GLY A 97 -10.54 -8.62 -4.94
N ARG A 98 -10.10 -9.65 -5.68
CA ARG A 98 -9.12 -10.64 -5.17
C ARG A 98 -7.81 -9.98 -4.74
N ALA A 99 -7.28 -9.08 -5.55
CA ALA A 99 -6.06 -8.35 -5.24
C ALA A 99 -6.18 -7.50 -3.96
N ALA A 100 -7.33 -6.86 -3.72
CA ALA A 100 -7.60 -6.14 -2.48
C ALA A 100 -7.59 -7.08 -1.26
N VAL A 101 -8.24 -8.24 -1.38
CA VAL A 101 -8.30 -9.25 -0.31
C VAL A 101 -6.92 -9.85 -0.03
N GLU A 102 -6.13 -10.15 -1.05
CA GLU A 102 -4.76 -10.67 -0.89
C GLU A 102 -3.87 -9.67 -0.14
N ALA A 103 -3.91 -8.39 -0.52
CA ALA A 103 -3.18 -7.34 0.19
C ALA A 103 -3.62 -7.21 1.66
N LEU A 104 -4.93 -7.30 1.92
CA LEU A 104 -5.46 -7.28 3.29
C LEU A 104 -5.02 -8.49 4.10
N ARG A 105 -5.05 -9.70 3.51
CA ARG A 105 -4.58 -10.92 4.16
C ARG A 105 -3.12 -10.83 4.56
N ALA A 106 -2.24 -10.40 3.64
CA ALA A 106 -0.82 -10.20 3.90
C ALA A 106 -0.58 -9.21 5.06
N ALA A 107 -1.29 -8.07 5.06
CA ALA A 107 -1.18 -7.09 6.13
C ALA A 107 -1.66 -7.65 7.49
N VAL A 108 -2.76 -8.41 7.51
CA VAL A 108 -3.28 -9.04 8.74
C VAL A 108 -2.34 -10.14 9.24
N GLU A 109 -1.69 -10.90 8.36
CA GLU A 109 -0.67 -11.89 8.74
C GLU A 109 0.53 -11.23 9.43
N ASP A 110 1.06 -10.15 8.85
CA ASP A 110 2.14 -9.38 9.47
C ASP A 110 1.70 -8.68 10.77
N LEU A 111 0.45 -8.24 10.87
CA LEU A 111 -0.11 -7.68 12.11
C LEU A 111 -0.12 -8.74 13.22
N LYS A 112 -0.61 -9.95 12.91
CA LYS A 112 -0.65 -11.07 13.84
C LYS A 112 0.75 -11.55 14.24
N ALA A 113 1.71 -11.46 13.33
CA ALA A 113 3.11 -11.77 13.59
C ALA A 113 3.85 -10.66 14.38
N GLY A 114 3.22 -9.50 14.62
CA GLY A 114 3.85 -8.37 15.30
C GLY A 114 4.87 -7.63 14.44
N HIS A 115 4.84 -7.80 13.11
CA HIS A 115 5.72 -7.10 12.18
C HIS A 115 5.25 -5.67 11.86
N ILE A 116 3.96 -5.40 12.05
CA ILE A 116 3.34 -4.08 12.02
C ILE A 116 2.49 -3.86 13.27
N ASP A 117 2.28 -2.61 13.65
CA ASP A 117 1.55 -2.22 14.85
C ASP A 117 0.07 -1.94 14.59
N ALA A 118 -0.29 -1.58 13.35
CA ALA A 118 -1.65 -1.32 12.93
C ALA A 118 -1.83 -1.50 11.42
N VAL A 119 -3.08 -1.69 10.99
CA VAL A 119 -3.47 -1.75 9.58
C VAL A 119 -4.41 -0.59 9.26
N VAL A 120 -4.13 0.10 8.16
CA VAL A 120 -4.98 1.11 7.53
C VAL A 120 -5.37 0.58 6.15
N THR A 121 -6.67 0.51 5.88
CA THR A 121 -7.16 -0.05 4.61
C THR A 121 -7.54 1.05 3.64
N ALA A 122 -6.96 1.06 2.44
CA ALA A 122 -7.54 1.83 1.35
C ALA A 122 -8.87 1.20 0.89
N PRO A 123 -9.76 1.97 0.25
CA PRO A 123 -11.09 1.48 -0.13
C PRO A 123 -11.04 0.31 -1.10
N PHE A 124 -11.97 -0.63 -0.96
CA PHE A 124 -12.22 -1.70 -1.92
C PHE A 124 -13.72 -1.91 -2.08
N ASP A 125 -14.13 -2.43 -3.24
CA ASP A 125 -15.53 -2.72 -3.54
C ASP A 125 -15.94 -4.08 -2.96
N LYS A 126 -17.09 -4.15 -2.29
CA LYS A 126 -17.62 -5.41 -1.73
C LYS A 126 -18.30 -6.27 -2.78
N GLU A 127 -18.76 -5.69 -3.88
CA GLU A 127 -19.42 -6.43 -4.96
C GLU A 127 -18.42 -7.25 -5.80
N THR A 128 -17.13 -6.92 -5.72
CA THR A 128 -16.06 -7.60 -6.46
C THR A 128 -15.30 -8.64 -5.63
N VAL A 129 -15.62 -8.78 -4.34
CA VAL A 129 -14.93 -9.62 -3.34
C VAL A 129 -15.66 -10.92 -3.06
#